data_AF-A0A453G2U8-F1
#
_entry.id   AF-A0A453G2U8-F1
#
_cell.length_a   1.000
_cell.length_b   1.000
_cell.length_c   1.000
_cell.angle_alpha   90.00
_cell.angle_beta   90.00
_cell.angle_gamma   90.00
#
_symmetry.space_group_name_H-M   'P 1'
#
loop_
_entity.id
_entity.type
_entity.pdbx_description
1 polymer ?
#
loop_
_entity_poly.entity_id
_entity_poly.type
_entity_poly.pdbx_seq_one_letter_code
_entity_poly.pdbx_strand_id
1 'polypeptide(L)' 'DGRYDDVKRYKEKAPYGELAHPSPEHIYPLHVALGAAGDEARAELIHRSWTNATFSYSSYRFTKKI' A
#
# COMPACT_ATOMS: atom_id res chain seq x y z
N ASP A 1 -7.21 7.35 10.12
CA ASP A 1 -6.71 6.03 10.59
C ASP A 1 -6.19 5.25 9.41
N GLY A 2 -4.89 4.92 9.40
CA GLY A 2 -4.28 4.20 8.28
C GLY A 2 -4.96 2.84 8.08
N ARG A 3 -5.37 2.51 6.84
CA ARG A 3 -5.99 1.22 6.48
C ARG A 3 -4.96 0.08 6.42
N TYR A 4 -4.09 -0.01 7.43
CA TYR A 4 -2.94 -0.91 7.44
C TYR A 4 -3.35 -2.39 7.37
N ASP A 5 -4.44 -2.77 8.04
CA ASP A 5 -4.95 -4.15 8.00
C ASP A 5 -5.44 -4.54 6.59
N ASP A 6 -5.98 -3.58 5.85
CA ASP A 6 -6.48 -3.81 4.49
C ASP A 6 -5.33 -3.99 3.50
N VAL A 7 -4.20 -3.32 3.73
CA VAL A 7 -2.96 -3.57 2.97
C VAL A 7 -2.42 -4.97 3.31
N LYS A 8 -2.28 -5.31 4.59
CA LYS A 8 -1.77 -6.63 5.02
C LYS A 8 -2.62 -7.80 4.52
N ARG A 9 -3.93 -7.62 4.42
CA ARG A 9 -4.90 -8.64 3.99
C ARG A 9 -5.52 -8.31 2.63
N TYR A 10 -4.74 -7.72 1.72
CA TYR A 10 -5.27 -7.21 0.45
C TYR A 10 -5.98 -8.28 -0.38
N LYS A 11 -5.53 -9.54 -0.35
CA LYS A 11 -6.18 -10.64 -1.07
C LYS A 11 -7.60 -10.93 -0.59
N GLU A 12 -7.83 -10.81 0.72
CA GLU A 12 -9.10 -11.15 1.35
C GLU A 12 -10.04 -9.95 1.41
N LYS A 13 -9.48 -8.74 1.56
CA LYS A 13 -10.24 -7.53 1.83
C LYS A 13 -10.44 -6.63 0.61
N ALA A 14 -9.57 -6.71 -0.40
CA ALA A 14 -9.77 -5.96 -1.63
C ALA A 14 -10.75 -6.73 -2.53
N PRO A 15 -11.75 -6.06 -3.12
CA PRO A 15 -12.76 -6.73 -3.95
C PRO A 15 -12.16 -7.48 -5.16
N TYR A 16 -10.99 -7.05 -5.63
CA TYR A 16 -10.31 -7.61 -6.81
C TYR A 16 -8.79 -7.74 -6.59
N GLY A 17 -8.36 -8.12 -5.37
CA GLY A 17 -6.94 -8.13 -4.99
C GLY A 17 -6.06 -9.01 -5.90
N GLU A 18 -6.53 -10.20 -6.24
CA GLU A 18 -5.80 -11.13 -7.13
C GLU A 18 -5.89 -10.73 -8.61
N LEU A 19 -6.95 -10.02 -9.03
CA LEU A 19 -7.03 -9.48 -10.38
C LEU A 19 -6.06 -8.30 -10.57
N ALA A 20 -5.99 -7.41 -9.58
CA ALA A 20 -5.11 -6.24 -9.61
C ALA A 20 -3.63 -6.62 -9.41
N HIS A 21 -3.37 -7.67 -8.64
CA HIS A 21 -2.03 -8.22 -8.40
C HIS A 21 -2.06 -9.75 -8.53
N PRO A 22 -2.03 -10.29 -9.78
CA PRO A 22 -2.01 -11.74 -10.05
C PRO A 22 -0.85 -12.44 -9.35
N SER A 23 0.26 -11.73 -9.25
CA SER A 23 1.42 -12.09 -8.48
C SER A 23 1.77 -10.93 -7.51
N PRO A 24 2.31 -11.24 -6.32
CA PRO A 24 2.35 -10.28 -5.22
C PRO A 24 3.59 -9.37 -5.22
N GLU A 25 4.55 -9.59 -6.12
CA GLU A 25 5.82 -8.88 -6.19
C GLU A 25 5.66 -7.36 -6.28
N HIS A 26 4.61 -6.88 -6.96
CA HIS A 26 4.37 -5.45 -7.12
C HIS A 26 3.79 -4.78 -5.86
N ILE A 27 3.10 -5.53 -4.99
CA ILE A 27 2.51 -4.98 -3.75
C ILE A 27 3.39 -5.22 -2.52
N TYR A 28 4.34 -6.17 -2.57
CA TYR A 28 5.27 -6.45 -1.48
C TYR A 28 6.16 -5.28 -1.05
N PRO A 29 6.64 -4.39 -1.92
CA PRO A 29 7.39 -3.21 -1.49
C PRO A 29 6.62 -2.34 -0.49
N LEU A 30 5.30 -2.20 -0.67
CA LEU A 30 4.44 -1.47 0.27
C LEU A 30 4.33 -2.20 1.63
N HIS A 31 4.28 -3.53 1.62
CA HIS A 31 4.25 -4.34 2.85
C HIS A 31 5.57 -4.23 3.62
N VAL A 32 6.70 -4.28 2.92
CA VAL A 32 8.04 -4.13 3.52
C VAL A 32 8.19 -2.74 4.13
N ALA A 33 7.83 -1.68 3.39
CA ALA A 33 7.88 -0.32 3.90
C ALA A 33 6.97 -0.13 5.13
N LEU A 34 5.75 -0.67 5.09
CA LEU A 34 4.81 -0.62 6.22
C LEU A 34 5.36 -1.36 7.45
N GLY A 35 5.94 -2.56 7.26
CA GLY A 35 6.54 -3.33 8.36
C GLY A 35 7.77 -2.66 8.96
N ALA A 36 8.62 -2.05 8.13
CA ALA A 36 9.82 -1.36 8.56
C ALA A 36 9.52 -0.02 9.27
N ALA A 37 8.38 0.61 8.95
CA ALA A 37 8.00 1.90 9.52
C ALA A 37 7.70 1.84 11.02
N GLY A 38 7.22 0.69 11.52
CA GLY A 38 6.85 0.48 12.92
C GLY A 38 5.49 1.08 13.31
N ASP A 39 5.00 0.72 14.49
CA ASP A 39 3.62 1.00 14.93
C ASP A 39 3.30 2.49 15.10
N GLU A 40 4.31 3.31 15.39
CA GLU A 40 4.16 4.77 15.57
C GLU A 40 4.29 5.56 14.26
N ALA A 41 4.44 4.89 13.13
CA ALA A 41 4.61 5.57 11.85
C ALA A 41 3.34 6.31 11.40
N ARG A 42 3.57 7.51 10.89
CA ARG A 42 2.60 8.24 10.07
C ARG A 42 2.81 7.88 8.62
N ALA A 43 1.79 7.31 7.99
CA ALA A 43 1.73 7.14 6.54
C ALA A 43 1.07 8.36 5.88
N GLU A 44 1.65 8.83 4.79
CA GLU A 44 1.15 9.95 3.98
C GLU A 44 1.15 9.55 2.51
N LEU A 45 0.04 9.80 1.81
CA LEU A 45 -0.01 9.71 0.35
C LEU A 45 0.62 10.97 -0.24
N ILE A 46 1.79 10.84 -0.87
CA ILE A 46 2.55 11.98 -1.41
C ILE A 46 2.37 12.16 -2.93
N HIS A 47 1.89 11.13 -3.62
CA HIS A 47 1.54 11.21 -5.04
C HIS A 47 0.41 10.23 -5.36
N ARG A 48 -0.49 10.64 -6.26
CA ARG A 48 -1.57 9.78 -6.78
C ARG A 48 -1.86 10.14 -8.23
N SER A 49 -1.57 9.21 -9.12
CA SER A 49 -1.98 9.27 -10.53
C SER A 49 -2.21 7.85 -11.06
N TRP A 50 -2.82 7.79 -12.24
CA TRP A 50 -3.15 6.54 -12.93
C TRP A 50 -2.81 6.65 -14.41
N THR A 51 -2.32 5.57 -15.00
CA THR A 51 -2.10 5.43 -16.44
C THR A 51 -2.77 4.16 -16.94
N ASN A 52 -3.16 4.11 -18.21
CA ASN A 52 -3.79 2.94 -18.85
C ASN A 52 -5.00 2.38 -18.06
N ALA A 53 -5.72 3.24 -17.34
CA ALA A 53 -6.82 2.94 -16.43
C ALA A 53 -6.50 2.00 -15.24
N THR A 54 -5.40 1.27 -15.25
CA THR A 54 -5.09 0.21 -14.27
C THR A 54 -3.76 0.38 -13.54
N PHE A 55 -2.82 1.17 -14.07
CA PHE A 55 -1.51 1.37 -13.44
C PHE A 55 -1.57 2.52 -12.44
N SER A 56 -1.56 2.18 -11.15
CA SER A 56 -1.49 3.16 -10.07
C SER A 56 -0.05 3.60 -9.81
N TYR A 57 0.15 4.90 -9.68
CA TYR A 57 1.39 5.52 -9.20
C TYR A 57 1.18 6.09 -7.80
N SER A 58 0.42 5.40 -6.96
CA SER A 58 0.23 5.85 -5.57
C SER A 58 1.55 5.70 -4.80
N SER A 59 2.13 6.80 -4.39
CA SER A 59 3.38 6.83 -3.62
C SER A 59 3.09 7.23 -2.18
N TYR A 60 3.67 6.50 -1.24
CA TYR A 60 3.46 6.71 0.19
C TYR A 60 4.79 7.03 0.88
N ARG A 61 4.75 7.97 1.82
CA ARG A 61 5.85 8.28 2.72
C ARG A 61 5.48 7.84 4.13
N PHE A 62 6.43 7.15 4.78
CA PHE A 62 6.32 6.77 6.18
C PHE A 62 7.33 7.60 6.99
N THR A 63 6.86 8.30 8.01
CA THR A 63 7.72 9.03 8.96
C THR A 63 7.40 8.58 10.38
N LYS A 64 8.35 8.74 11.30
CA LYS A 64 8.04 8.62 12.73
C LYS A 64 7.03 9.69 13.13
N LYS A 65 6.12 9.38 14.04
CA LYS A 65 5.48 10.43 14.85
C LYS A 65 6.59 11.11 15.64
N ILE A 66 6.68 12.43 15.49
CA ILE A 66 7.46 13.29 16.40
C ILE A 66 6.54 13.63 17.57
#